data_AF-A0AA50YQK4-F1
#
_entry.id   AF-A0AA50YQK4-F1
#
_cell.length_a   1.000
_cell.length_b   1.000
_cell.length_c   1.000
_cell.angle_alpha   90.00
_cell.angle_beta   90.00
_cell.angle_gamma   90.00
#
_symmetry.space_group_name_H-M   'P 1'
#
loop_
_entity.id
_entity.type
_entity.pdbx_description
1 polymer ?
#
loop_
_entity_poly.entity_id
_entity_poly.type
_entity_poly.pdbx_seq_one_letter_code
_entity_poly.pdbx_strand_id
1 'polypeptide(L)'
;KKRRHKKRDKTEDDKVDEDGIKHGSWWRVQKVEDISGSVSIEFGNNCYISALDNGLFTIGAPHGDGEGPSPEEIFTAVPAGENKFALKSGYGKYLGVSKEGIVIGRSDAVGPMEQWEP
;
A
#
# COMPACT_ATOMS: atom_id res chain seq x y z
N LYS A 1 -21.85 -32.95 32.59
CA LYS A 1 -21.85 -31.46 32.65
C LYS A 1 -21.50 -30.90 31.27
N LYS A 2 -22.52 -30.52 30.47
CA LYS A 2 -22.33 -29.99 29.10
C LYS A 2 -21.83 -28.54 29.17
N ARG A 3 -20.68 -28.25 28.55
CA ARG A 3 -20.05 -26.92 28.55
C ARG A 3 -20.83 -25.99 27.63
N ARG A 4 -21.38 -24.93 28.20
CA ARG A 4 -22.19 -23.90 27.54
C ARG A 4 -21.26 -23.01 26.72
N HIS A 5 -21.44 -22.99 25.41
CA HIS A 5 -20.67 -22.12 24.50
C HIS A 5 -21.09 -20.67 24.77
N LYS A 6 -20.17 -19.87 25.35
CA LYS A 6 -20.37 -18.45 25.59
C LYS A 6 -20.26 -17.75 24.23
N LYS A 7 -21.40 -17.37 23.62
CA LYS A 7 -21.43 -16.43 22.50
C LYS A 7 -20.69 -15.18 22.96
N ARG A 8 -19.56 -14.87 22.33
CA ARG A 8 -18.93 -13.55 22.44
C ARG A 8 -19.86 -12.58 21.72
N ASP A 9 -20.32 -11.60 22.48
CA ASP A 9 -21.04 -10.43 22.00
C ASP A 9 -20.22 -9.78 20.89
N LYS A 10 -20.78 -9.72 19.68
CA LYS A 10 -20.30 -8.86 18.60
C LYS A 10 -20.97 -7.52 18.81
N THR A 11 -20.27 -6.62 19.49
CA THR A 11 -20.63 -5.21 19.60
C THR A 11 -19.40 -4.40 19.26
N GLU A 12 -19.06 -4.40 17.97
CA GLU A 12 -18.24 -3.37 17.34
C GLU A 12 -19.02 -2.95 16.09
N ASP A 13 -19.69 -1.80 16.20
CA ASP A 13 -20.10 -0.88 15.14
C ASP A 13 -19.94 -1.43 13.71
N ASP A 14 -21.01 -1.99 13.13
CA ASP A 14 -21.10 -2.34 11.70
C ASP A 14 -21.12 -1.06 10.84
N LYS A 15 -20.09 -0.21 10.95
CA LYS A 15 -19.84 0.82 9.96
C LYS A 15 -19.33 0.13 8.72
N VAL A 16 -20.16 0.17 7.69
CA VAL A 16 -19.78 -0.24 6.33
C VAL A 16 -18.54 0.57 5.94
N ASP A 17 -17.44 -0.11 5.65
CA ASP A 17 -16.24 0.52 5.12
C ASP A 17 -16.47 0.89 3.65
N GLU A 18 -17.01 2.09 3.42
CA GLU A 18 -17.32 2.58 2.07
C GLU A 18 -16.07 2.70 1.20
N ASP A 19 -14.91 2.99 1.80
CA ASP A 19 -13.62 3.11 1.12
C ASP A 19 -13.14 1.72 0.68
N GLY A 20 -13.14 0.77 1.61
CA GLY A 20 -12.95 -0.65 1.36
C GLY A 20 -13.81 -1.16 0.21
N ILE A 21 -15.09 -0.82 0.18
CA ILE A 21 -15.99 -1.24 -0.90
C ILE A 21 -15.63 -0.59 -2.22
N LYS A 22 -15.28 0.70 -2.25
CA LYS A 22 -14.95 1.43 -3.49
C LYS A 22 -13.62 1.02 -4.11
N HIS A 23 -12.68 0.55 -3.31
CA HIS A 23 -11.32 0.21 -3.76
C HIS A 23 -11.04 -1.29 -3.67
N GLY A 24 -12.05 -2.15 -3.81
CA GLY A 24 -11.84 -3.59 -3.94
C GLY A 24 -11.23 -4.24 -2.69
N SER A 25 -11.73 -3.88 -1.51
CA SER A 25 -11.23 -4.24 -0.17
C SER A 25 -9.92 -3.59 0.24
N TRP A 26 -9.51 -2.50 -0.42
CA TRP A 26 -8.42 -1.63 0.01
C TRP A 26 -8.97 -0.40 0.71
N TRP A 27 -8.29 0.08 1.74
CA TRP A 27 -8.73 1.24 2.50
C TRP A 27 -7.55 2.16 2.83
N ARG A 28 -7.86 3.44 3.05
CA ARG A 28 -6.90 4.44 3.45
C ARG A 28 -6.42 4.22 4.88
N VAL A 29 -5.11 4.06 5.01
CA VAL A 29 -4.40 4.07 6.30
C VAL A 29 -4.47 5.44 6.98
N GLN A 30 -4.64 5.45 8.31
CA GLN A 30 -4.78 6.68 9.11
C GLN A 30 -3.51 7.05 9.88
N LYS A 31 -2.65 6.06 10.18
CA LYS A 31 -1.41 6.25 10.93
C LYS A 31 -0.24 5.69 10.15
N VAL A 32 0.93 6.29 10.33
CA VAL A 32 2.18 5.86 9.69
C VAL A 32 2.58 4.44 10.12
N GLU A 33 2.32 4.10 11.37
CA GLU A 33 2.56 2.77 11.93
C GLU A 33 1.79 1.65 11.21
N ASP A 34 0.66 2.00 10.59
CA ASP A 34 -0.18 1.06 9.84
C ASP A 34 0.32 0.87 8.39
N ILE A 35 1.33 1.66 7.94
CA ILE A 35 1.96 1.53 6.62
C ILE A 35 2.94 0.34 6.65
N SER A 36 2.39 -0.87 6.55
CA SER A 36 3.18 -2.10 6.52
C SER A 36 2.51 -3.19 5.68
N GLY A 37 3.31 -4.05 5.06
CA GLY A 37 2.80 -5.12 4.20
C GLY A 37 2.37 -4.60 2.83
N SER A 38 1.31 -5.15 2.25
CA SER A 38 0.83 -4.75 0.92
C SER A 38 0.18 -3.38 0.97
N VAL A 39 0.70 -2.44 0.19
CA VAL A 39 0.19 -1.07 0.09
C VAL A 39 0.06 -0.66 -1.37
N SER A 40 -0.84 0.28 -1.66
CA SER A 40 -0.91 0.97 -2.93
C SER A 40 -0.99 2.47 -2.71
N ILE A 41 -0.65 3.26 -3.74
CA ILE A 41 -0.64 4.71 -3.67
C ILE A 41 -1.52 5.24 -4.79
N GLU A 42 -2.59 5.94 -4.43
CA GLU A 42 -3.55 6.52 -5.37
C GLU A 42 -3.24 8.00 -5.64
N PHE A 43 -3.31 8.40 -6.91
CA PHE A 43 -3.22 9.77 -7.40
C PHE A 43 -4.58 10.30 -7.88
N GLY A 44 -5.62 10.03 -7.08
CA GLY A 44 -7.01 10.41 -7.35
C GLY A 44 -7.64 9.63 -8.50
N ASN A 45 -8.97 9.76 -8.63
CA ASN A 45 -9.77 9.09 -9.66
C ASN A 45 -9.49 7.59 -9.78
N ASN A 46 -9.26 6.89 -8.66
CA ASN A 46 -8.91 5.47 -8.63
C ASN A 46 -7.72 5.13 -9.56
N CYS A 47 -6.76 6.05 -9.73
CA CYS A 47 -5.54 5.83 -10.50
C CYS A 47 -4.38 5.56 -9.54
N TYR A 48 -3.73 4.40 -9.65
CA TYR A 48 -2.65 4.02 -8.74
C TYR A 48 -1.27 4.15 -9.39
N ILE A 49 -0.21 4.25 -8.58
CA ILE A 49 1.16 4.18 -9.12
C ILE A 49 1.44 2.75 -9.58
N SER A 50 1.76 2.58 -10.86
CA SER A 50 2.18 1.31 -11.46
C SER A 50 3.69 1.24 -11.62
N ALA A 51 4.28 0.13 -11.21
CA ALA A 51 5.68 -0.20 -11.47
C ALA A 51 5.86 -0.73 -12.90
N LEU A 52 6.97 -0.37 -13.54
CA LEU A 52 7.39 -0.90 -14.83
C LEU A 52 8.64 -1.77 -14.66
N ASP A 53 8.81 -2.73 -15.57
CA ASP A 53 9.94 -3.68 -15.60
C ASP A 53 11.32 -3.01 -15.74
N ASN A 54 11.37 -1.82 -16.33
CA ASN A 54 12.58 -1.01 -16.49
C ASN A 54 12.97 -0.19 -15.22
N GLY A 55 12.23 -0.37 -14.12
CA GLY A 55 12.44 0.32 -12.86
C GLY A 55 11.97 1.77 -12.85
N LEU A 56 11.08 2.16 -13.77
CA LEU A 56 10.34 3.42 -13.75
C LEU A 56 8.92 3.19 -13.21
N PHE A 57 8.21 4.30 -12.96
CA PHE A 57 6.82 4.30 -12.51
C PHE A 57 5.96 5.18 -13.40
N THR A 58 4.69 4.84 -13.49
CA THR A 58 3.65 5.63 -14.14
C THR A 58 2.41 5.67 -13.27
N ILE A 59 1.46 6.55 -13.61
CA ILE A 59 0.10 6.48 -13.08
C ILE A 59 -0.68 5.53 -13.97
N GLY A 60 -1.35 4.54 -13.37
CA GLY A 60 -2.22 3.58 -14.03
C GLY A 60 -3.49 4.23 -14.58
N ALA A 61 -4.25 3.46 -15.36
CA ALA A 61 -5.57 3.91 -15.80
C ALA A 61 -6.53 4.00 -14.60
N PRO A 62 -7.58 4.83 -14.67
CA PRO A 62 -8.63 4.83 -13.66
C PRO A 62 -9.27 3.44 -13.52
N HIS A 63 -9.38 2.95 -12.30
CA HIS A 63 -10.12 1.73 -11.97
C HIS A 63 -11.61 2.02 -11.73
N GLY A 64 -12.45 1.03 -11.97
CA GLY A 64 -13.89 1.12 -11.70
C GLY A 64 -14.22 1.15 -10.20
N ASP A 65 -15.48 1.46 -9.88
CA ASP A 65 -15.97 1.37 -8.50
C ASP A 65 -15.94 -0.09 -8.02
N GLY A 66 -15.26 -0.33 -6.91
CA GLY A 66 -15.07 -1.64 -6.31
C GLY A 66 -13.93 -2.47 -6.90
N GLU A 67 -13.17 -1.89 -7.83
CA GLU A 67 -11.92 -2.47 -8.31
C GLU A 67 -10.75 -1.98 -7.45
N GLY A 68 -9.89 -2.92 -7.07
CA GLY A 68 -8.66 -2.63 -6.34
C GLY A 68 -7.45 -2.53 -7.27
N PRO A 69 -6.29 -2.10 -6.76
CA PRO A 69 -5.07 -1.97 -7.53
C PRO A 69 -4.66 -3.29 -8.21
N SER A 70 -4.12 -3.17 -9.42
CA SER A 70 -3.52 -4.26 -10.17
C SER A 70 -2.22 -4.75 -9.51
N PRO A 71 -1.74 -5.98 -9.80
CA PRO A 71 -0.52 -6.50 -9.20
C PRO A 71 0.72 -5.60 -9.32
N GLU A 72 0.85 -4.88 -10.44
CA GLU A 72 1.92 -3.91 -10.71
C GLU A 72 1.77 -2.58 -9.94
N GLU A 73 0.60 -2.33 -9.36
CA GLU A 73 0.27 -1.16 -8.54
C GLU A 73 0.33 -1.46 -7.03
N ILE A 74 0.67 -2.70 -6.68
CA ILE A 74 0.84 -3.14 -5.30
C ILE A 74 2.33 -3.14 -4.95
N PHE A 75 2.65 -2.49 -3.83
CA PHE A 75 3.97 -2.42 -3.24
C PHE A 75 3.99 -3.13 -1.89
N THR A 76 5.19 -3.45 -1.42
CA THR A 76 5.41 -3.90 -0.04
C THR A 76 6.04 -2.77 0.76
N ALA A 77 5.33 -2.25 1.75
CA ALA A 77 5.86 -1.33 2.75
C ALA A 77 6.60 -2.10 3.85
N VAL A 78 7.81 -1.65 4.14
CA VAL A 78 8.66 -2.17 5.21
C VAL A 78 9.07 -1.02 6.13
N PRO A 79 8.91 -1.15 7.46
CA PRO A 79 9.41 -0.15 8.39
C PRO A 79 10.92 0.08 8.22
N ALA A 80 11.34 1.34 8.15
CA ALA A 80 12.73 1.74 7.90
C ALA A 80 13.31 2.66 8.99
N GLY A 81 12.60 2.84 10.12
CA GLY A 81 12.99 3.67 11.24
C GLY A 81 11.78 4.30 11.93
N GLU A 82 12.02 5.28 12.79
CA GLU A 82 10.94 6.07 13.39
C GLU A 82 10.25 6.92 12.32
N ASN A 83 8.94 6.75 12.15
CA ASN A 83 8.11 7.47 11.16
C ASN A 83 8.55 7.31 9.70
N LYS A 84 9.35 6.27 9.40
CA LYS A 84 9.92 6.00 8.08
C LYS A 84 9.55 4.63 7.58
N PHE A 85 9.34 4.53 6.28
CA PHE A 85 9.12 3.27 5.60
C PHE A 85 9.90 3.22 4.28
N ALA A 86 10.11 2.01 3.78
CA ALA A 86 10.63 1.76 2.44
C ALA A 86 9.57 1.01 1.64
N LEU A 87 9.51 1.27 0.34
CA LEU A 87 8.57 0.60 -0.56
C LEU A 87 9.34 -0.33 -1.50
N LYS A 88 8.86 -1.56 -1.64
CA LYS A 88 9.35 -2.54 -2.61
C LYS A 88 8.30 -2.78 -3.68
N SER A 89 8.68 -2.63 -4.95
CA SER A 89 7.83 -2.94 -6.10
C SER A 89 7.58 -4.45 -6.24
N GLY A 90 6.54 -4.81 -7.01
CA GLY A 90 6.28 -6.20 -7.42
C GLY A 90 7.44 -6.87 -8.17
N TYR A 91 8.36 -6.09 -8.76
CA TYR A 91 9.59 -6.57 -9.40
C TYR A 91 10.74 -6.84 -8.42
N GLY A 92 10.49 -6.68 -7.12
CA GLY A 92 11.44 -7.00 -6.07
C GLY A 92 12.51 -5.93 -5.82
N LYS A 93 12.33 -4.71 -6.37
CA LYS A 93 13.25 -3.58 -6.19
C LYS A 93 12.65 -2.50 -5.30
N TYR A 94 13.48 -1.89 -4.47
CA TYR A 94 13.10 -0.76 -3.61
C TYR A 94 13.00 0.54 -4.42
N LEU A 95 12.00 1.34 -4.05
CA LEU A 95 11.73 2.66 -4.60
C LEU A 95 12.62 3.67 -3.90
N GLY A 96 13.34 4.45 -4.69
CA GLY A 96 14.11 5.59 -4.19
C GLY A 96 14.18 6.73 -5.18
N VAL A 97 14.80 7.83 -4.76
CA VAL A 97 14.94 9.05 -5.57
C VAL A 97 16.31 9.08 -6.25
N SER A 98 16.34 9.29 -7.56
CA SER A 98 17.58 9.48 -8.32
C SER A 98 18.20 10.84 -8.05
N LYS A 99 19.45 11.06 -8.49
CA LYS A 99 20.13 12.37 -8.33
C LYS A 99 19.41 13.50 -9.06
N GLU A 100 18.63 13.17 -10.07
CA GLU A 100 17.81 14.07 -10.88
C GLU A 100 16.42 14.33 -10.26
N GLY A 101 16.13 13.76 -9.09
CA GLY A 101 14.85 13.92 -8.41
C GLY A 101 13.72 13.03 -8.95
N ILE A 102 14.06 11.98 -9.71
CA ILE A 102 13.08 11.06 -10.30
C ILE A 102 12.94 9.83 -9.42
N VAL A 103 11.69 9.37 -9.19
CA VAL A 103 11.43 8.12 -8.46
C VAL A 103 11.76 6.93 -9.35
N ILE A 104 12.62 6.02 -8.87
CA ILE A 104 13.07 4.82 -9.58
C ILE A 104 13.08 3.59 -8.67
N GLY A 105 12.80 2.42 -9.25
CA GLY A 105 12.68 1.14 -8.55
C GLY A 105 13.79 0.18 -8.98
N ARG A 106 15.04 0.46 -8.61
CA ARG A 106 16.21 -0.33 -9.07
C ARG A 106 17.08 -0.89 -7.96
N SER A 107 16.85 -0.47 -6.72
CA SER A 107 17.71 -0.82 -5.58
C SER A 107 17.34 -2.19 -5.00
N ASP A 108 18.35 -3.03 -4.70
CA ASP A 108 18.17 -4.33 -4.04
C ASP A 108 18.09 -4.22 -2.51
N ALA A 109 18.44 -3.07 -1.95
CA ALA A 109 18.46 -2.80 -0.52
C ALA A 109 17.93 -1.41 -0.21
N VAL A 110 17.53 -1.20 1.05
CA VAL A 110 17.10 0.09 1.56
C VAL A 110 18.32 0.91 1.96
N GLY A 111 18.63 1.96 1.19
CA GLY A 111 19.57 3.00 1.56
C GLY A 111 18.85 4.30 1.96
N PRO A 112 19.59 5.41 2.10
CA PRO A 112 19.00 6.71 2.44
C PRO A 112 18.00 7.23 1.39
N MET A 113 18.16 6.86 0.12
CA MET A 113 17.30 7.33 -0.96
C MET A 113 16.00 6.53 -1.08
N GLU A 114 15.93 5.36 -0.44
CA GLU A 114 14.78 4.45 -0.42
C GLU A 114 13.92 4.60 0.84
N GLN A 115 14.28 5.52 1.74
CA GLN A 115 13.50 5.85 2.93
C GLN A 115 12.52 6.98 2.63
N TRP A 116 11.26 6.76 2.98
CA TRP A 116 10.16 7.69 2.79
C TRP A 116 9.56 8.09 4.13
N GLU A 117 9.14 9.35 4.21
CA GLU A 117 8.36 9.92 5.31
C GLU A 117 7.04 10.42 4.72
N PRO A 118 5.88 10.06 5.31
CA PRO A 118 4.55 10.46 4.82
C PRO A 118 4.14 11.87 5.23
#